data_AF-A0A931F457-F1
#
_entry.id   AF-A0A931F457-F1
#
_cell.length_a   1.000
_cell.length_b   1.000
_cell.length_c   1.000
_cell.angle_alpha   90.00
_cell.angle_beta   90.00
_cell.angle_gamma   90.00
#
_symmetry.space_group_name_H-M   'P 1'
#
loop_
_entity.id
_entity.type
_entity.pdbx_description
1 polymer ?
#
loop_
_entity_poly.entity_id
_entity_poly.type
_entity_poly.pdbx_seq_one_letter_code
_entity_poly.pdbx_strand_id
1 'polypeptide(L)'
;MTLGGARADPAHERAGELDQLQAQPDHARINKLEQKGWVRREHYSGDRRGWPAVMTDDGQKALRDAAPRHVDSVREHLIDLLTPEQLRHLEDISQILLDHLTAPDASSSPGAE
;
A
#
# COMPACT_ATOMS: atom_id res chain seq x y z
N MET A 1 -54.52 7.55 -8.66
CA MET A 1 -54.14 7.27 -7.26
C MET A 1 -54.10 5.75 -7.13
N THR A 2 -53.00 5.06 -6.87
CA THR A 2 -51.78 5.38 -6.13
C THR A 2 -50.69 4.34 -6.50
N LEU A 3 -49.45 4.85 -6.65
CA LEU A 3 -48.14 4.23 -6.39
C LEU A 3 -47.71 2.95 -7.15
N GLY A 4 -46.91 3.19 -8.20
CA GLY A 4 -45.99 2.21 -8.77
C GLY A 4 -44.86 1.90 -7.79
N GLY A 5 -44.67 0.60 -7.50
CA GLY A 5 -43.56 0.08 -6.74
C GLY A 5 -42.28 0.13 -7.58
N ALA A 6 -41.41 1.08 -7.27
CA ALA A 6 -40.03 1.07 -7.73
C ALA A 6 -39.31 -0.12 -7.07
N ARG A 7 -39.03 -1.16 -7.86
CA ARG A 7 -38.05 -2.19 -7.50
C ARG A 7 -36.68 -1.51 -7.50
N ALA A 8 -36.12 -1.31 -6.31
CA ALA A 8 -34.73 -0.90 -6.14
C ALA A 8 -33.81 -1.98 -6.74
N ASP A 9 -32.88 -1.54 -7.58
CA ASP A 9 -31.86 -2.34 -8.23
C ASP A 9 -30.76 -2.71 -7.21
N PRO A 10 -30.43 -4.00 -6.97
CA PRO A 10 -29.45 -4.42 -5.97
C PRO A 10 -27.99 -4.10 -6.34
N ALA A 11 -27.74 -3.38 -7.45
CA ALA A 11 -26.40 -2.97 -7.86
C ALA A 11 -25.90 -1.67 -7.21
N HIS A 12 -26.77 -0.85 -6.60
CA HIS A 12 -26.39 0.47 -6.11
C HIS A 12 -25.82 0.48 -4.67
N GLU A 13 -25.96 -0.62 -3.92
CA GLU A 13 -25.62 -0.69 -2.49
C GLU A 13 -24.19 -1.22 -2.22
N ARG A 14 -23.43 -1.59 -3.26
CA ARG A 14 -22.04 -2.06 -3.14
C ARG A 14 -20.98 -1.00 -3.49
N ALA A 15 -21.37 0.26 -3.60
CA ALA A 15 -20.48 1.36 -3.94
C ALA A 15 -19.81 2.04 -2.72
N GLY A 16 -20.12 1.60 -1.48
CA GLY A 16 -19.59 2.20 -0.25
C GLY A 16 -18.46 1.44 0.45
N GLU A 17 -18.13 0.21 0.03
CA GLU A 17 -17.24 -0.68 0.80
C GLU A 17 -15.82 -0.82 0.24
N LEU A 18 -15.47 -0.15 -0.88
CA LEU A 18 -14.18 -0.31 -1.54
C LEU A 18 -13.30 0.96 -1.57
N ASP A 19 -13.62 1.98 -0.77
CA ASP A 19 -12.74 3.14 -0.58
C ASP A 19 -11.51 2.82 0.31
N GLN A 20 -11.43 1.61 0.87
CA GLN A 20 -10.39 1.22 1.83
C GLN A 20 -9.14 0.59 1.20
N LEU A 21 -9.04 0.51 -0.13
CA LEU A 21 -7.90 -0.13 -0.82
C LEU A 21 -6.96 0.81 -1.57
N GLN A 22 -7.17 2.13 -1.52
CA GLN A 22 -6.13 3.09 -1.87
C GLN A 22 -5.29 3.40 -0.63
N ALA A 23 -4.32 2.53 -0.32
CA ALA A 23 -3.39 2.75 0.79
C ALA A 23 -2.45 3.93 0.48
N GLN A 24 -2.96 5.16 0.61
CA GLN A 24 -2.15 6.32 0.95
C GLN A 24 -1.34 5.90 2.19
N PRO A 25 -0.02 6.12 2.25
CA PRO A 25 0.74 5.81 3.46
C PRO A 25 0.05 6.52 4.62
N ASP A 26 -0.56 5.75 5.54
CA ASP A 26 -1.41 6.28 6.60
C ASP A 26 -0.70 7.51 7.20
N HIS A 27 -1.30 8.70 7.12
CA HIS A 27 -0.67 9.92 7.62
C HIS A 27 -0.18 9.73 9.07
N ALA A 28 -0.89 8.91 9.85
CA ALA A 28 -0.52 8.48 11.18
C ALA A 28 0.81 7.69 11.26
N ARG A 29 1.13 6.83 10.28
CA ARG A 29 2.41 6.11 10.20
C ARG A 29 3.56 7.06 9.90
N ILE A 30 3.40 7.96 8.92
CA ILE A 30 4.42 8.96 8.59
C ILE A 30 4.67 9.88 9.79
N ASN A 31 3.62 10.34 10.47
CA ASN A 31 3.76 11.16 11.68
C ASN A 31 4.59 10.45 12.78
N LYS A 32 4.40 9.13 12.97
CA LYS A 32 5.19 8.37 13.95
C LYS A 32 6.66 8.24 13.54
N LEU A 33 6.94 8.07 12.25
CA LEU A 33 8.31 8.00 11.74
C LEU A 33 9.01 9.37 11.84
N GLU A 34 8.27 10.46 11.62
CA GLU A 34 8.76 11.83 11.78
C GLU A 34 9.00 12.18 13.26
N GLN A 35 8.10 11.80 14.17
CA GLN A 35 8.31 11.96 15.62
C GLN A 35 9.54 11.21 16.14
N LYS A 36 9.91 10.09 15.51
CA LYS A 36 11.14 9.34 15.81
C LYS A 36 12.38 9.92 15.13
N GLY A 37 12.22 10.97 14.30
CA GLY A 37 13.31 11.58 13.54
C GLY A 37 13.81 10.71 12.39
N TRP A 38 13.10 9.65 12.00
CA TRP A 38 13.54 8.71 10.95
C TRP A 38 13.20 9.17 9.54
N VAL A 39 12.21 10.05 9.41
CA VAL A 39 11.74 10.62 8.15
C VAL A 39 11.47 12.11 8.38
N ARG A 40 11.62 12.92 7.34
CA ARG A 40 11.20 14.33 7.30
C ARG A 40 10.34 14.57 6.07
N ARG A 41 9.31 15.42 6.17
CA ARG A 41 8.54 15.84 5.01
C ARG A 41 9.25 16.97 4.27
N GLU A 42 9.35 16.84 2.96
CA GLU A 42 9.78 17.94 2.08
C GLU A 42 8.58 18.45 1.28
N HIS A 43 8.57 19.77 1.04
CA HIS A 43 7.65 20.38 0.09
C HIS A 43 8.26 20.33 -1.31
N TYR A 44 7.59 19.66 -2.24
CA TYR A 44 7.94 19.74 -3.65
C TYR A 44 7.33 21.00 -4.26
N SER A 45 8.16 21.84 -4.89
CA SER A 45 7.71 23.13 -5.46
C SER A 45 6.96 22.99 -6.80
N GLY A 46 6.94 21.81 -7.39
CA GLY A 46 6.41 21.58 -8.75
C GLY A 46 5.02 20.94 -8.84
N ASP A 47 4.54 20.26 -7.81
CA ASP A 47 3.23 19.60 -7.81
C ASP A 47 2.71 19.44 -6.38
N ARG A 48 1.43 19.75 -6.15
CA ARG A 48 0.77 19.76 -4.83
C ARG A 48 0.20 18.40 -4.42
N ARG A 49 0.45 17.36 -5.21
CA ARG A 49 -0.03 16.00 -4.98
C ARG A 49 0.94 15.24 -4.07
N GLY A 50 1.00 15.64 -2.81
CA GLY A 50 1.67 14.87 -1.76
C GLY A 50 2.95 15.50 -1.19
N TRP A 51 3.25 15.11 0.04
CA TRP A 51 4.45 15.51 0.76
C TRP A 51 5.41 14.33 0.72
N PRO A 52 6.44 14.33 -0.14
CA PRO A 52 7.42 13.26 -0.13
C PRO A 52 8.05 13.16 1.25
N ALA A 53 8.01 11.96 1.82
CA ALA A 53 8.66 11.61 3.06
C ALA A 53 10.08 11.15 2.73
N VAL A 54 11.08 11.93 3.15
CA VAL A 54 12.50 11.65 2.91
C VAL A 54 13.09 11.02 4.15
N MET A 55 13.73 9.86 4.00
CA MET A 55 14.42 9.18 5.10
C MET A 55 15.64 10.00 5.55
N THR A 56 15.81 10.13 6.87
CA THR A 56 16.98 10.79 7.49
C THR A 56 18.13 9.82 7.69
N ASP A 57 19.32 10.31 8.04
CA ASP A 57 20.46 9.47 8.39
C ASP A 57 20.18 8.58 9.61
N ASP A 58 19.48 9.11 10.61
CA ASP A 58 19.03 8.36 11.79
C ASP A 58 18.02 7.27 11.43
N GLY A 59 17.09 7.57 10.51
CA GLY A 59 16.18 6.57 9.97
C GLY A 59 16.91 5.46 9.22
N GLN A 60 17.91 5.83 8.42
CA GLN A 60 18.72 4.88 7.67
C GLN A 60 19.59 4.01 8.60
N LYS A 61 20.11 4.59 9.70
CA LYS A 61 20.79 3.84 10.76
C LYS A 61 19.83 2.89 11.46
N ALA A 62 18.66 3.35 11.86
CA ALA A 62 17.64 2.51 12.51
C ALA A 62 17.23 1.33 11.62
N LEU A 63 17.09 1.56 10.30
CA LEU A 63 16.81 0.52 9.32
C LEU A 63 17.95 -0.51 9.26
N ARG A 64 19.21 -0.06 9.16
CA ARG A 64 20.39 -0.95 9.16
C ARG A 64 20.49 -1.77 10.45
N ASP A 65 20.21 -1.18 11.60
CA ASP A 65 20.27 -1.85 12.90
C ASP A 65 19.12 -2.87 13.07
N ALA A 66 17.98 -2.66 12.40
CA ALA A 66 16.83 -3.55 12.44
C ALA A 66 16.90 -4.68 11.40
N ALA A 67 17.54 -4.44 10.25
CA ALA A 67 17.54 -5.33 9.11
C ALA A 67 18.01 -6.77 9.42
N PRO A 68 19.11 -7.01 10.16
CA PRO A 68 19.57 -8.38 10.44
C PRO A 68 18.51 -9.22 11.15
N ARG A 69 17.91 -8.66 12.21
CA ARG A 69 16.83 -9.32 12.97
C ARG A 69 15.62 -9.63 12.11
N HIS A 70 15.29 -8.74 11.17
CA HIS A 70 14.18 -8.97 10.25
C HIS A 70 14.51 -10.10 9.26
N VAL A 71 15.72 -10.11 8.71
CA VAL A 71 16.19 -11.18 7.81
C VAL A 71 16.19 -12.53 8.51
N ASP A 72 16.71 -12.59 9.74
CA ASP A 72 16.74 -13.83 10.53
C ASP A 72 15.32 -14.35 10.77
N SER A 73 14.38 -13.48 11.15
CA SER A 73 12.98 -13.84 11.34
C SER A 73 12.33 -14.36 10.05
N VAL A 74 12.54 -13.68 8.91
CA VAL A 74 11.98 -14.12 7.62
C VAL A 74 12.58 -15.46 7.19
N ARG A 75 13.87 -15.68 7.44
CA ARG A 75 14.50 -16.97 7.16
C ARG A 75 13.90 -18.09 8.00
N GLU A 76 13.87 -17.91 9.31
CA GLU A 76 13.38 -18.92 10.26
C GLU A 76 11.92 -19.30 10.01
N HIS A 77 11.06 -18.33 9.69
CA HIS A 77 9.61 -18.53 9.67
C HIS A 77 9.04 -18.72 8.27
N LEU A 78 9.85 -18.59 7.21
CA LEU A 78 9.38 -18.71 5.84
C LEU A 78 10.40 -19.37 4.92
N ILE A 79 11.58 -18.76 4.74
CA ILE A 79 12.50 -19.17 3.67
C ILE A 79 13.11 -20.55 3.93
N ASP A 80 13.60 -20.80 5.14
CA ASP A 80 14.31 -22.03 5.47
C ASP A 80 13.36 -23.23 5.64
N LEU A 81 12.04 -22.99 5.63
CA LEU A 81 11.00 -24.03 5.68
C LEU A 81 10.61 -24.58 4.30
N LEU A 82 11.00 -23.89 3.23
CA LEU A 82 10.56 -24.19 1.87
C LEU A 82 11.68 -24.80 1.03
N THR A 83 11.32 -25.77 0.21
CA THR A 83 12.26 -26.28 -0.80
C THR A 83 12.50 -25.23 -1.89
N PRO A 84 13.60 -25.33 -2.66
CA PRO A 84 13.84 -24.40 -3.77
C PRO A 84 12.72 -24.37 -4.81
N GLU A 85 11.97 -25.46 -4.97
CA GLU A 85 10.81 -25.53 -5.87
C GLU A 85 9.59 -24.80 -5.31
N GLN A 86 9.32 -24.96 -4.01
CA GLN A 86 8.24 -24.25 -3.33
C GLN A 86 8.49 -22.73 -3.31
N LEU A 87 9.75 -22.30 -3.17
CA LEU A 87 10.11 -20.88 -3.26
C LEU A 87 9.81 -20.30 -4.64
N ARG A 88 10.08 -21.04 -5.73
CA ARG A 88 9.71 -20.61 -7.09
C ARG A 88 8.20 -20.44 -7.25
N HIS A 89 7.42 -21.38 -6.74
CA HIS A 89 5.96 -21.25 -6.77
C HIS A 89 5.45 -20.07 -5.95
N LEU A 90 6.06 -19.80 -4.79
CA LEU A 90 5.73 -18.62 -3.99
C LEU A 90 6.03 -17.32 -4.75
N GLU A 91 7.16 -17.24 -5.44
CA GLU A 91 7.52 -16.11 -6.31
C GLU A 91 6.48 -15.92 -7.42
N ASP A 92 6.16 -16.98 -8.17
CA ASP A 92 5.20 -16.95 -9.28
C ASP A 92 3.82 -16.44 -8.82
N ILE A 93 3.30 -17.01 -7.73
CA ILE A 93 2.00 -16.61 -7.16
C ILE A 93 2.05 -15.17 -6.67
N SER A 94 3.12 -14.77 -5.98
CA SER A 94 3.26 -13.41 -5.45
C SER A 94 3.30 -12.38 -6.58
N GLN A 95 3.97 -12.68 -7.69
CA GLN A 95 4.04 -11.79 -8.84
C GLN A 95 2.66 -11.58 -9.47
N ILE A 96 1.88 -12.65 -9.66
CA ILE A 96 0.51 -12.54 -10.19
C ILE A 96 -0.35 -11.62 -9.31
N LEU A 97 -0.24 -11.77 -7.99
CA LEU A 97 -0.98 -10.93 -7.04
C LEU A 97 -0.51 -9.48 -7.08
N LEU A 98 0.80 -9.23 -7.13
CA LEU A 98 1.37 -7.89 -7.24
C LEU A 98 0.91 -7.19 -8.52
N ASP A 99 0.95 -7.88 -9.66
CA ASP A 99 0.50 -7.34 -10.95
C ASP A 99 -0.98 -6.93 -10.89
N HIS A 100 -1.82 -7.73 -10.22
CA HIS A 100 -3.23 -7.40 -10.04
C HIS A 100 -3.45 -6.20 -9.10
N LEU A 101 -2.74 -6.15 -7.97
CA LEU A 101 -2.91 -5.11 -6.95
C LEU A 101 -2.28 -3.76 -7.31
N THR A 102 -1.28 -3.77 -8.18
CA THR A 102 -0.55 -2.56 -8.59
C THR A 102 -0.93 -2.08 -9.99
N ALA A 103 -1.78 -2.83 -10.70
CA ALA A 103 -2.39 -2.37 -11.93
C ALA A 103 -3.07 -1.02 -11.66
N PRO A 104 -2.68 0.06 -12.37
CA PRO A 104 -3.29 1.36 -12.16
C PRO A 104 -4.78 1.27 -12.45
N ASP A 105 -5.60 1.77 -11.51
CA ASP A 105 -7.04 1.86 -11.69
C ASP A 105 -7.35 2.56 -13.01
N ALA A 106 -7.87 1.81 -13.99
CA ALA A 106 -8.28 2.33 -15.30
C ALA A 106 -9.44 3.35 -15.21
N SER A 107 -9.96 3.62 -14.00
CA SER A 107 -10.96 4.64 -13.70
C SER A 107 -10.36 6.03 -13.42
N SER A 108 -9.04 6.17 -13.37
CA SER A 108 -8.38 7.48 -13.26
C SER A 108 -8.33 8.20 -14.61
N SER A 109 -9.49 8.52 -15.19
CA SER A 109 -9.56 9.43 -16.34
C SER A 109 -8.93 10.77 -15.97
N PRO A 110 -8.06 11.36 -16.82
CA PRO A 110 -7.60 12.72 -16.60
C PRO A 110 -8.81 13.64 -16.77
N GLY A 111 -9.18 14.32 -15.68
CA GLY A 111 -10.17 15.39 -15.72
C GLY A 111 -9.74 16.41 -16.78
N ALA A 112 -10.62 16.63 -17.75
CA ALA A 112 -10.50 17.66 -18.75
C ALA A 112 -10.50 19.04 -18.09
N GLU A 113 -9.49 19.85 -18.40
CA GLU A 113 -9.56 21.32 -18.42
C GLU A 113 -8.87 21.82 -19.70
#